data_AF-A0A7S3GNN5-F1
#
_entry.id   AF-A0A7S3GNN5-F1
#
_cell.length_a   1.000
_cell.length_b   1.000
_cell.length_c   1.000
_cell.angle_alpha   90.00
_cell.angle_beta   90.00
_cell.angle_gamma   90.00
#
_symmetry.space_group_name_H-M   'P 1'
#
loop_
_entity.id
_entity.type
_entity.pdbx_description
1 polymer ?
#
loop_
_entity_poly.entity_id
_entity_poly.type
_entity_poly.pdbx_seq_one_letter_code
_entity_poly.pdbx_strand_id
1 'polypeptide(L)'
;APLALHSMGLLGSKAFSQGPATLPLSDAGSHSVVTDSSVRPKWGLRIVCISDTHGNHRDVTVPEGDILIHAGDFTAYGKEAHAKDFNDWLGELPHRIKLVVVGNHENNAEWIGRVEDI
;
A
#
# COMPACT_ATOMS: atom_id res chain seq x y z
N ALA A 1 5.01 47.50 -16.43
CA ALA A 1 4.91 47.18 -17.87
C ALA A 1 4.75 45.66 -18.01
N PRO A 2 3.63 45.16 -18.58
CA PRO A 2 3.45 43.74 -18.89
C PRO A 2 3.74 43.45 -20.37
N LEU A 3 4.33 42.30 -20.66
CA LEU A 3 4.56 41.70 -21.99
C LEU A 3 4.36 40.18 -21.80
N ALA A 4 3.76 39.39 -22.67
CA ALA A 4 2.93 39.61 -23.84
C ALA A 4 2.15 38.30 -24.07
N LEU A 5 0.90 38.44 -24.48
CA LEU A 5 0.02 37.39 -24.96
C LEU A 5 0.56 36.83 -26.29
N HIS A 6 0.60 35.51 -26.48
CA HIS A 6 0.58 34.90 -27.82
C HIS A 6 -0.45 33.76 -27.84
N SER A 7 -1.52 34.03 -28.59
CA SER A 7 -2.49 33.05 -29.10
C SER A 7 -2.11 32.73 -30.54
N MET A 8 -2.24 31.45 -30.92
CA MET A 8 -2.48 30.87 -32.26
C MET A 8 -1.81 29.48 -32.31
N GLY A 9 -2.43 28.38 -32.73
CA GLY A 9 -3.72 28.24 -33.37
C GLY A 9 -4.29 26.83 -33.19
N LEU A 10 -5.59 26.76 -33.46
CA LEU A 10 -6.40 25.56 -33.60
C LEU A 10 -6.01 24.83 -34.89
N LEU A 11 -6.02 23.48 -34.88
CA LEU A 11 -6.51 22.55 -35.92
C LEU A 11 -5.72 21.23 -35.86
N GLY A 12 -6.43 20.13 -35.61
CA GLY A 12 -5.85 18.78 -35.74
C GLY A 12 -6.58 17.71 -34.93
N SER A 13 -7.81 17.40 -35.34
CA SER A 13 -8.55 16.23 -34.88
C SER A 13 -7.79 14.93 -35.11
N LYS A 14 -7.44 14.22 -34.02
CA LYS A 14 -7.43 12.75 -34.00
C LYS A 14 -8.07 12.30 -32.69
N ALA A 15 -9.33 11.89 -32.80
CA ALA A 15 -9.94 10.99 -31.85
C ALA A 15 -9.14 9.68 -31.88
N PHE A 16 -8.48 9.36 -30.77
CA PHE A 16 -8.13 7.97 -30.46
C PHE A 16 -8.97 7.58 -29.24
N SER A 17 -10.18 7.15 -29.55
CA SER A 17 -10.93 6.21 -28.73
C SER A 17 -10.02 5.03 -28.41
N GLN A 18 -9.74 4.78 -27.13
CA GLN A 18 -10.07 3.51 -26.46
C GLN A 18 -10.22 3.79 -24.97
N GLY A 19 -11.45 3.61 -24.46
CA GLY A 19 -11.72 3.50 -23.03
C GLY A 19 -11.01 2.27 -22.43
N PRO A 20 -11.09 2.08 -21.10
CA PRO A 20 -10.38 0.99 -20.45
C PRO A 20 -10.82 -0.33 -21.07
N ALA A 21 -9.85 -1.10 -21.57
CA ALA A 21 -10.09 -2.47 -22.00
C ALA A 21 -10.75 -3.20 -20.83
N THR A 22 -12.01 -3.59 -21.00
CA THR A 22 -12.66 -4.54 -20.11
C THR A 22 -11.85 -5.83 -20.20
N LEU A 23 -11.02 -6.09 -19.19
CA LEU A 23 -10.31 -7.35 -19.08
C LEU A 23 -11.37 -8.45 -18.87
N PRO A 24 -11.30 -9.56 -19.60
CA PRO A 24 -12.20 -10.68 -19.35
C PRO A 24 -11.99 -11.18 -17.93
N LEU A 25 -13.08 -11.30 -17.16
CA LEU A 25 -13.08 -12.10 -15.93
C LEU A 25 -12.88 -13.56 -16.36
N SER A 26 -11.62 -14.00 -16.37
CA SER A 26 -11.29 -15.41 -16.42
C SER A 26 -9.97 -15.65 -15.71
N ASP A 27 -10.04 -16.56 -14.74
CA ASP A 27 -9.00 -17.17 -13.93
C ASP A 27 -8.60 -16.45 -12.63
N ALA A 28 -9.06 -17.01 -11.51
CA ALA A 28 -8.60 -16.72 -10.15
C ALA A 28 -7.22 -17.39 -9.89
N GLY A 29 -6.33 -17.32 -10.88
CA GLY A 29 -4.93 -17.70 -10.75
C GLY A 29 -4.14 -16.49 -10.26
N SER A 30 -3.19 -16.72 -9.36
CA SER A 30 -2.25 -15.70 -8.90
C SER A 30 -1.51 -15.09 -10.09
N HIS A 31 -1.98 -13.95 -10.60
CA HIS A 31 -1.29 -13.17 -11.62
C HIS A 31 -0.12 -12.44 -10.97
N SER A 32 1.04 -13.09 -10.91
CA SER A 32 2.29 -12.43 -10.56
C SER A 32 2.78 -11.64 -11.77
N VAL A 33 2.31 -10.41 -11.94
CA VAL A 33 2.99 -9.46 -12.83
C VAL A 33 4.28 -9.06 -12.14
N VAL A 34 5.39 -9.71 -12.49
CA VAL A 34 6.72 -9.34 -11.99
C VAL A 34 7.16 -8.08 -12.73
N THR A 35 6.68 -6.92 -12.27
CA THR A 35 7.26 -5.64 -12.62
C THR A 35 8.52 -5.44 -11.80
N ASP A 36 9.61 -5.00 -12.42
CA ASP A 36 10.82 -4.60 -11.71
C ASP A 36 10.48 -3.55 -10.64
N SER A 37 10.65 -3.92 -9.36
CA SER A 37 10.37 -3.04 -8.22
C SER A 37 11.29 -1.80 -8.21
N SER A 38 12.37 -1.77 -9.01
CA SER A 38 13.21 -0.59 -9.19
C SER A 38 12.51 0.53 -9.97
N VAL A 39 11.54 0.20 -10.83
CA VAL A 39 10.86 1.20 -11.69
C VAL A 39 9.74 1.87 -10.90
N ARG A 40 9.97 3.11 -10.47
CA ARG A 40 8.91 3.96 -9.91
C ARG A 40 8.07 4.56 -11.05
N PRO A 41 6.73 4.44 -11.03
CA PRO A 41 5.92 5.11 -12.03
C PRO A 41 6.03 6.63 -11.85
N LYS A 42 6.18 7.38 -12.94
CA LYS A 42 6.41 8.84 -12.93
C LYS A 42 5.39 9.63 -12.08
N TRP A 43 4.17 9.12 -11.97
CA TRP A 43 3.06 9.71 -11.22
C TRP A 43 2.34 8.69 -10.32
N GLY A 44 2.94 7.52 -10.10
CA GLY A 44 2.30 6.42 -9.40
C GLY A 44 2.67 6.37 -7.94
N LEU A 45 1.68 6.14 -7.10
CA LEU A 45 1.85 5.77 -5.71
C LEU A 45 2.09 4.25 -5.63
N ARG A 46 3.10 3.82 -4.88
CA ARG A 46 3.29 2.40 -4.58
C ARG A 46 2.78 2.08 -3.19
N ILE A 47 1.74 1.26 -3.15
CA ILE A 47 1.17 0.73 -1.92
C ILE A 47 1.66 -0.72 -1.77
N VAL A 48 2.22 -1.03 -0.62
CA VAL A 48 2.62 -2.37 -0.22
C VAL A 48 1.57 -2.88 0.74
N CYS A 49 0.89 -3.97 0.38
CA CYS A 49 -0.14 -4.58 1.20
C CYS A 49 0.35 -5.94 1.70
N ILE A 50 0.32 -6.14 3.01
CA ILE A 50 0.60 -7.41 3.70
C ILE A 50 -0.49 -7.66 4.75
N SER A 51 -0.57 -8.87 5.27
CA SER A 51 -1.56 -9.27 6.28
C SER A 51 -1.12 -10.56 6.97
N ASP A 52 -1.81 -10.95 8.05
CA ASP A 52 -1.79 -12.30 8.63
C ASP A 52 -0.36 -12.79 8.98
N THR A 53 0.49 -11.89 9.47
CA THR A 53 1.87 -12.26 9.82
C THR A 53 1.93 -13.13 11.07
N HIS A 54 0.92 -13.06 11.94
CA HIS A 54 0.79 -13.85 13.18
C HIS A 54 2.08 -13.89 14.02
N GLY A 55 2.79 -12.76 14.12
CA GLY A 55 4.06 -12.64 14.84
C GLY A 55 5.32 -13.00 14.05
N ASN A 56 5.21 -13.45 12.79
CA ASN A 56 6.34 -13.79 11.92
C ASN A 56 6.71 -12.64 10.97
N HIS A 57 6.42 -11.40 11.34
CA HIS A 57 6.63 -10.21 10.50
C HIS A 57 8.12 -10.01 10.12
N ARG A 58 9.05 -10.49 10.95
CA ARG A 58 10.50 -10.43 10.69
C ARG A 58 10.96 -11.36 9.56
N ASP A 59 10.16 -12.38 9.22
CA ASP A 59 10.44 -13.29 8.09
C ASP A 59 9.84 -12.77 6.77
N VAL A 60 9.12 -11.65 6.81
CA VAL A 60 8.48 -11.05 5.64
C VAL A 60 9.47 -10.12 4.92
N THR A 61 9.75 -10.43 3.66
CA THR A 61 10.45 -9.48 2.77
C THR A 61 9.46 -8.42 2.30
N VAL A 62 9.54 -7.22 2.86
CA VAL A 62 8.69 -6.09 2.48
C VAL A 62 9.38 -5.27 1.39
N PRO A 63 8.81 -5.16 0.18
CA PRO A 63 9.41 -4.35 -0.88
C PRO A 63 9.34 -2.86 -0.54
N GLU A 64 10.20 -2.06 -1.18
CA GLU A 64 10.14 -0.59 -1.12
C GLU A 64 8.79 -0.07 -1.63
N GLY A 65 8.18 0.87 -0.89
CA GLY A 65 6.94 1.53 -1.24
C GLY A 65 6.74 2.86 -0.52
N ASP A 66 5.74 3.62 -0.95
CA ASP A 66 5.42 4.92 -0.35
C ASP A 66 4.51 4.74 0.89
N ILE A 67 3.60 3.77 0.80
CA ILE A 67 2.64 3.41 1.86
C ILE A 67 2.70 1.91 2.12
N LEU A 68 2.82 1.52 3.38
CA LEU A 68 2.60 0.15 3.84
C LEU A 68 1.19 0.05 4.45
N ILE A 69 0.47 -1.02 4.11
CA ILE A 69 -0.78 -1.40 4.75
C ILE A 69 -0.60 -2.82 5.31
N HIS A 70 -0.77 -2.99 6.61
CA HIS A 70 -0.93 -4.29 7.25
C HIS A 70 -2.41 -4.52 7.57
N ALA A 71 -3.05 -5.49 6.92
CA ALA A 71 -4.51 -5.65 6.93
C ALA A 71 -5.06 -6.52 8.10
N GLY A 72 -4.38 -6.53 9.26
CA GLY A 72 -4.79 -7.32 10.43
C GLY A 72 -3.94 -8.54 10.72
N ASP A 73 -4.20 -9.16 11.88
CA ASP A 73 -3.63 -10.43 12.35
C ASP A 73 -2.10 -10.43 12.42
N PHE A 74 -1.54 -9.33 12.95
CA PHE A 74 -0.10 -9.21 13.11
C PHE A 74 0.45 -9.90 14.36
N THR A 75 -0.42 -10.25 15.32
CA THR A 75 -0.05 -11.05 16.50
C THR A 75 -0.63 -12.46 16.40
N ALA A 76 0.03 -13.44 17.02
CA ALA A 76 -0.51 -14.79 17.12
C ALA A 76 -1.66 -14.92 18.15
N TYR A 77 -1.62 -14.16 19.25
CA TYR A 77 -2.51 -14.34 20.40
C TYR A 77 -2.85 -13.04 21.15
N GLY A 78 -2.72 -11.87 20.51
CA GLY A 78 -3.08 -10.58 21.13
C GLY A 78 -2.20 -10.14 22.30
N LYS A 79 -1.03 -10.76 22.52
CA LYS A 79 -0.12 -10.35 23.61
C LYS A 79 0.51 -9.00 23.32
N GLU A 80 0.51 -8.10 24.31
CA GLU A 80 1.10 -6.75 24.18
C GLU A 80 2.57 -6.78 23.75
N ALA A 81 3.35 -7.75 24.25
CA ALA A 81 4.74 -7.92 23.85
C ALA A 81 4.89 -8.17 22.33
N HIS A 82 3.96 -8.91 21.71
CA HIS A 82 3.98 -9.14 20.26
C HIS A 82 3.58 -7.88 19.48
N ALA A 83 2.64 -7.09 20.00
CA ALA A 83 2.27 -5.81 19.40
C ALA A 83 3.41 -4.79 19.47
N LYS A 84 4.18 -4.77 20.58
CA LYS A 84 5.39 -3.96 20.71
C LYS A 84 6.48 -4.38 19.72
N ASP A 85 6.77 -5.68 19.63
CA ASP A 85 7.75 -6.21 18.67
C ASP A 85 7.37 -5.88 17.22
N PHE A 86 6.09 -6.06 16.86
CA PHE A 86 5.56 -5.66 15.56
C PHE A 86 5.71 -4.16 15.29
N ASN A 87 5.42 -3.31 16.28
CA ASN A 87 5.58 -1.86 16.16
C ASN A 87 7.04 -1.44 15.99
N ASP A 88 7.96 -2.07 16.71
CA ASP A 88 9.40 -1.83 16.56
C ASP A 88 9.86 -2.21 15.15
N TRP A 89 9.43 -3.37 14.64
CA TRP A 89 9.67 -3.78 13.26
C TRP A 89 9.08 -2.82 12.23
N LEU A 90 7.87 -2.30 12.42
CA LEU A 90 7.30 -1.26 11.54
C LEU A 90 8.17 0.01 11.51
N GLY A 91 8.80 0.35 12.63
CA GLY A 91 9.73 1.47 12.75
C GLY A 91 11.00 1.31 11.91
N GLU A 92 11.44 0.07 11.67
CA GLU A 92 12.60 -0.27 10.84
C GLU A 92 12.33 -0.11 9.34
N LEU A 93 11.06 -0.12 8.91
CA LEU A 93 10.68 -0.09 7.50
C LEU A 93 10.74 1.32 6.88
N PRO A 94 11.19 1.47 5.62
CA PRO A 94 11.44 2.76 4.97
C PRO A 94 10.18 3.51 4.52
N HIS A 95 9.02 2.86 4.59
CA HIS A 95 7.73 3.42 4.17
C HIS A 95 7.40 4.69 4.96
N ARG A 96 7.03 5.76 4.29
CA ARG A 96 6.72 7.03 4.98
C ARG A 96 5.42 6.95 5.77
N ILE A 97 4.42 6.26 5.22
CA ILE A 97 3.11 6.06 5.85
C ILE A 97 2.96 4.56 6.10
N LYS A 98 2.52 4.20 7.31
CA LYS A 98 2.17 2.84 7.69
C LYS A 98 0.75 2.84 8.24
N LEU A 99 -0.13 2.08 7.63
CA LEU A 99 -1.49 1.86 8.10
C LEU A 99 -1.59 0.43 8.62
N VAL A 100 -2.14 0.27 9.82
CA VAL A 100 -2.33 -1.03 10.45
C VAL A 100 -3.79 -1.15 10.81
N VAL A 101 -4.41 -2.25 10.40
CA VAL A 101 -5.76 -2.63 10.78
C VAL A 101 -5.67 -3.69 11.87
N VAL A 102 -6.62 -3.68 12.80
CA VAL A 102 -6.76 -4.66 13.87
C VAL A 102 -7.46 -5.90 13.30
N GLY A 103 -6.85 -7.08 13.43
CA GLY A 103 -7.47 -8.35 13.04
C GLY A 103 -8.20 -9.05 14.18
N ASN A 104 -8.73 -10.25 13.93
CA ASN A 104 -9.42 -11.03 14.97
C ASN A 104 -8.47 -11.53 16.06
N HIS A 105 -7.17 -11.66 15.79
CA HIS A 105 -6.18 -12.02 16.81
C HIS A 105 -5.88 -10.87 17.78
N GLU A 106 -6.11 -9.62 17.38
CA GLU A 106 -5.95 -8.44 18.23
C GLU A 106 -7.26 -7.99 18.88
N ASN A 107 -8.42 -8.36 18.33
CA ASN A 107 -9.73 -7.84 18.75
C ASN A 107 -10.06 -8.04 20.24
N ASN A 108 -9.56 -9.12 20.85
CA ASN A 108 -9.77 -9.43 22.28
C ASN A 108 -8.56 -9.09 23.15
N ALA A 109 -7.57 -8.36 22.62
CA ALA A 109 -6.37 -8.02 23.35
C ALA A 109 -6.63 -6.96 24.43
N GLU A 110 -6.07 -7.14 25.63
CA GLU A 110 -6.26 -6.20 26.76
C GLU A 110 -5.78 -4.77 26.46
N TRP A 111 -4.87 -4.61 25.52
CA TRP A 111 -4.29 -3.33 25.14
C TRP A 111 -5.08 -2.59 24.06
N ILE A 112 -6.09 -3.21 23.45
CA ILE A 112 -6.80 -2.61 22.32
C ILE A 112 -7.49 -1.28 22.70
N GLY A 113 -8.01 -1.18 23.93
CA GLY A 113 -8.63 0.04 24.45
C GLY A 113 -7.64 1.19 24.70
N ARG A 114 -6.34 0.97 24.49
CA ARG A 114 -5.29 1.99 24.59
C ARG A 114 -4.78 2.46 23.22
N VAL A 115 -5.27 1.87 22.13
CA VAL A 115 -4.94 2.35 20.78
C VAL A 115 -5.69 3.66 20.56
N GLU A 116 -4.96 4.72 20.30
CA GLU A 116 -5.53 6.03 19.93
C GLU A 116 -5.75 6.07 18.42
N ASP A 117 -6.89 6.61 17.99
CA ASP A 117 -7.12 6.94 16.59
C ASP A 117 -6.21 8.13 16.20
N ILE A 118 -5.39 7.96 15.15
CA ILE A 118 -4.48 8.98 14.61
C ILE A 118 -5.04 9.56 13.32
#